data_AF-A0A6S6S103-F1
#
_entry.id   AF-A0A6S6S103-F1
#
_cell.length_a   1.000
_cell.length_b   1.000
_cell.length_c   1.000
_cell.angle_alpha   90.00
_cell.angle_beta   90.00
_cell.angle_gamma   90.00
#
_symmetry.space_group_name_H-M   'P 1'
#
loop_
_entity.id
_entity.type
_entity.pdbx_description
1 polymer ?
#
loop_
_entity_poly.entity_id
_entity_poly.type
_entity_poly.pdbx_seq_one_letter_code
_entity_poly.pdbx_strand_id
1 'polypeptide(L)'
;MKTIAILVFTFLALSFSSCDDGASTVITGQIVGKDTAACTCCGGYLVLIDNFTYRFFEADLPAGTTFLDGTNTYPINVEIEFENQSNLCNGIDRISITEITEK
;
A
#
# COMPACT_ATOMS: atom_id res chain seq x y z
N MET A 1 -15.79 -43.24 22.56
CA MET A 1 -16.47 -41.98 22.93
C MET A 1 -15.50 -40.93 23.49
N LYS A 2 -14.56 -41.27 24.40
CA LYS A 2 -13.57 -40.31 24.95
C LYS A 2 -12.54 -39.78 23.93
N THR A 3 -12.16 -40.57 22.93
CA THR A 3 -11.19 -40.19 21.88
C THR A 3 -11.73 -39.20 20.86
N ILE A 4 -13.05 -39.21 20.62
CA ILE A 4 -13.71 -38.29 19.68
C ILE A 4 -13.75 -36.87 20.27
N ALA A 5 -13.93 -36.74 21.59
CA ALA A 5 -13.95 -35.44 22.27
C ALA A 5 -12.59 -34.71 22.19
N ILE A 6 -11.47 -35.45 22.21
CA ILE A 6 -10.12 -34.88 22.13
C ILE A 6 -9.82 -34.37 20.71
N LEU A 7 -10.27 -35.10 19.68
CA LEU A 7 -10.09 -34.69 18.28
C LEU A 7 -10.86 -33.41 17.95
N VAL A 8 -12.07 -33.25 18.48
CA VAL A 8 -12.88 -32.03 18.28
C VAL A 8 -12.25 -30.81 18.96
N PHE A 9 -11.67 -31.00 20.15
CA PHE A 9 -11.01 -29.90 20.89
C PHE A 9 -9.71 -29.43 20.22
N THR A 10 -9.01 -30.34 19.53
CA THR A 10 -7.74 -30.03 18.84
C THR A 10 -7.98 -29.31 17.51
N PHE A 11 -9.08 -29.60 16.81
CA PHE A 11 -9.44 -28.93 15.56
C PHE A 11 -9.94 -27.49 15.78
N LEU A 12 -10.53 -27.20 16.95
CA LEU A 12 -11.06 -25.87 17.28
C LEU A 12 -9.95 -24.86 17.65
N ALA A 13 -8.77 -25.32 18.05
CA ALA A 13 -7.64 -24.47 18.43
C ALA A 13 -6.86 -23.90 17.24
N LEU A 14 -7.04 -24.46 16.03
CA LEU A 14 -6.33 -24.04 14.82
C LEU A 14 -7.06 -22.94 14.03
N SER A 15 -8.27 -22.55 14.46
CA SER A 15 -9.12 -21.59 13.74
C SER A 15 -8.86 -20.12 14.07
N PHE A 16 -7.92 -19.80 14.98
CA PHE A 16 -7.65 -18.43 15.42
C PHE A 16 -6.38 -17.80 14.82
N SER A 17 -5.75 -18.43 13.83
CA SER A 17 -4.78 -17.75 12.96
C SER A 17 -5.50 -16.85 11.96
N SER A 18 -6.34 -15.93 12.47
CA SER A 18 -6.76 -14.77 11.69
C SER A 18 -5.52 -13.87 11.61
N CYS A 19 -4.83 -13.94 10.48
CA CYS A 19 -3.78 -12.99 10.14
C CYS A 19 -4.43 -11.60 10.16
N ASP A 20 -3.97 -10.75 11.07
CA ASP A 20 -4.37 -9.35 11.12
C ASP A 20 -3.60 -8.64 10.01
N ASP A 21 -4.22 -8.49 8.83
CA ASP A 21 -3.65 -7.76 7.69
C ASP A 21 -3.77 -6.23 7.90
N GLY A 22 -3.52 -5.77 9.12
CA GLY A 22 -3.56 -4.37 9.54
C GLY A 22 -2.20 -3.80 9.90
N ALA A 23 -1.10 -4.53 9.68
CA ALA A 23 0.25 -4.06 9.96
C ALA A 23 0.71 -3.06 8.87
N SER A 24 0.19 -1.84 8.97
CA SER A 24 0.73 -0.66 8.28
C SER A 24 2.19 -0.48 8.75
N THR A 25 3.11 -1.02 7.96
CA THR A 25 4.55 -0.97 8.23
C THR A 25 5.14 0.09 7.32
N VAL A 26 5.97 0.97 7.87
CA VAL A 26 6.75 1.92 7.05
C VAL A 26 7.69 1.11 6.17
N ILE A 27 7.55 1.26 4.85
CA ILE A 27 8.33 0.53 3.84
C ILE A 27 9.15 1.52 3.02
N THR A 28 10.33 1.10 2.55
CA THR A 28 11.13 1.89 1.61
C THR A 28 10.64 1.69 0.18
N GLY A 29 10.43 2.78 -0.56
CA GLY A 29 10.01 2.76 -1.96
C GLY A 29 10.74 3.80 -2.81
N GLN A 30 10.40 3.83 -4.10
CA GLN A 30 10.88 4.83 -5.04
C GLN A 30 9.72 5.45 -5.80
N ILE A 31 9.53 6.76 -5.68
CA ILE A 31 8.63 7.48 -6.59
C ILE A 31 9.37 7.60 -7.92
N VAL A 32 8.85 6.95 -8.97
CA VAL A 32 9.54 6.83 -10.27
C VAL A 32 9.07 7.84 -11.30
N GLY A 33 7.97 8.55 -11.04
CA GLY A 33 7.46 9.59 -11.92
C GLY A 33 6.01 9.96 -11.69
N LYS A 34 5.49 10.84 -12.54
CA LYS A 34 4.05 11.11 -12.64
C LYS A 34 3.40 10.15 -13.63
N ASP A 35 2.19 9.69 -13.32
CA ASP A 35 1.38 8.96 -14.28
C ASP A 35 0.76 9.95 -15.28
N THR A 36 1.26 9.95 -16.52
CA THR A 36 0.76 10.84 -17.59
C THR A 36 -0.22 10.12 -18.52
N ALA A 37 -0.70 8.93 -18.17
CA ALA A 37 -1.63 8.20 -19.01
C ALA A 37 -2.97 8.95 -19.11
N ALA A 38 -3.50 9.03 -20.34
CA ALA A 38 -4.78 9.67 -20.60
C ALA A 38 -5.94 8.70 -20.31
N CYS A 39 -6.26 8.52 -19.03
CA CYS A 39 -7.44 7.76 -18.61
C CYS A 39 -8.09 8.38 -17.36
N THR A 40 -9.40 8.18 -17.17
CA THR A 40 -10.20 8.78 -16.08
C THR A 40 -9.68 8.45 -14.67
N CYS A 41 -8.88 7.42 -14.54
CA CYS A 41 -8.38 6.90 -13.27
C CYS A 41 -6.86 6.85 -13.19
N CYS A 42 -6.22 7.40 -14.22
CA CYS A 42 -4.78 7.56 -14.33
C CYS A 42 -4.43 8.97 -13.86
N GLY A 43 -3.21 9.14 -13.37
CA GLY A 43 -2.75 10.43 -12.84
C GLY A 43 -1.99 10.28 -11.53
N GLY A 44 -1.56 11.42 -11.00
CA GLY A 44 -0.77 11.47 -9.77
C GLY A 44 0.64 10.93 -9.98
N TYR A 45 1.08 10.12 -9.02
CA TYR A 45 2.46 9.64 -8.91
C TYR A 45 2.52 8.12 -8.93
N LEU A 46 3.61 7.61 -9.49
CA LEU A 46 3.95 6.19 -9.55
C LEU A 46 5.01 5.89 -8.49
N VAL A 47 4.75 4.92 -7.62
CA VAL A 47 5.71 4.45 -6.62
C VAL A 47 5.99 2.97 -6.79
N LEU A 48 7.27 2.61 -6.77
CA LEU A 48 7.78 1.25 -6.82
C LEU A 48 8.05 0.78 -5.40
N ILE A 49 7.36 -0.29 -4.98
CA ILE A 49 7.49 -0.94 -3.66
C ILE A 49 7.52 -2.45 -3.91
N ASP A 50 8.56 -3.15 -3.44
CA ASP A 50 8.71 -4.62 -3.60
C ASP A 50 8.51 -5.16 -5.04
N ASN A 51 8.98 -4.40 -6.05
CA ASN A 51 8.81 -4.65 -7.50
C ASN A 51 7.39 -4.48 -8.05
N PHE A 52 6.45 -4.01 -7.24
CA PHE A 52 5.11 -3.62 -7.69
C PHE A 52 5.02 -2.10 -7.84
N THR A 53 4.35 -1.66 -8.91
CA THR A 53 4.09 -0.23 -9.13
C THR A 53 2.69 0.12 -8.67
N TYR A 54 2.62 1.02 -7.71
CA TYR A 54 1.38 1.56 -7.17
C TYR A 54 1.17 3.01 -7.62
N ARG A 55 -0.06 3.47 -7.48
CA ARG A 55 -0.47 4.84 -7.79
C ARG A 55 -1.05 5.51 -6.56
N PHE A 56 -0.74 6.78 -6.39
CA PHE A 56 -1.39 7.68 -5.45
C PHE A 56 -1.58 9.05 -6.09
N PHE A 57 -2.55 9.81 -5.63
CA PHE A 57 -2.84 11.16 -6.10
C PHE A 57 -2.27 12.20 -5.16
N GLU A 58 -2.14 13.42 -5.66
CA GLU A 58 -1.68 14.56 -4.86
C GLU A 58 -2.58 14.81 -3.63
N ALA A 59 -3.87 14.49 -3.75
CA ALA A 59 -4.82 14.55 -2.63
C ALA A 59 -4.54 13.53 -1.52
N ASP A 60 -3.79 12.46 -1.81
CA ASP A 60 -3.39 11.45 -0.83
C ASP A 60 -2.14 11.88 -0.07
N LEU A 61 -1.44 12.95 -0.47
CA LEU A 61 -0.23 13.40 0.20
C LEU A 61 -0.54 14.04 1.56
N PRO A 62 0.22 13.71 2.62
CA PRO A 62 0.15 14.41 3.88
C PRO A 62 0.40 15.92 3.72
N ALA A 63 -0.30 16.72 4.52
CA ALA A 63 -0.13 18.17 4.50
C ALA A 63 1.33 18.56 4.80
N GLY A 64 1.89 19.47 4.00
CA GLY A 64 3.28 19.92 4.15
C GLY A 64 4.32 19.09 3.38
N THR A 65 3.89 18.13 2.57
CA THR A 65 4.78 17.44 1.62
C THR A 65 5.28 18.43 0.56
N THR A 66 6.60 18.66 0.45
CA THR A 66 7.21 19.64 -0.49
C THR A 66 8.19 19.01 -1.49
N PHE A 67 8.69 17.80 -1.23
CA PHE A 67 9.68 17.15 -2.09
C PHE A 67 9.11 16.66 -3.44
N LEU A 68 7.82 16.91 -3.72
CA LEU A 68 7.16 16.60 -5.00
C LEU A 68 6.78 17.85 -5.81
N ASP A 69 7.18 19.06 -5.38
CA ASP A 69 6.82 20.35 -5.99
C ASP A 69 7.43 20.63 -7.38
N GLY A 70 7.91 19.58 -8.07
CA GLY A 70 8.32 19.63 -9.48
C GLY A 70 9.76 20.04 -9.74
N THR A 71 10.55 20.32 -8.71
CA THR A 71 12.00 20.59 -8.84
C THR A 71 12.87 19.33 -8.81
N ASN A 72 12.33 18.22 -8.28
CA ASN A 72 13.08 17.00 -8.06
C ASN A 72 13.09 16.08 -9.30
N THR A 73 14.24 15.44 -9.53
CA THR A 73 14.40 14.42 -10.57
C THR A 73 14.05 13.05 -10.03
N TYR A 74 13.21 12.30 -10.74
CA TYR A 74 12.92 10.91 -10.39
C TYR A 74 14.09 9.97 -10.75
N PRO A 75 14.28 8.84 -10.03
CA PRO A 75 13.47 8.38 -8.89
C PRO A 75 13.79 9.11 -7.57
N ILE A 76 12.78 9.29 -6.73
CA ILE A 76 12.93 9.85 -5.37
C ILE A 76 12.78 8.68 -4.38
N ASN A 77 13.79 8.45 -3.55
CA ASN A 77 13.71 7.45 -2.49
C ASN A 77 12.83 7.97 -1.36
N VAL A 78 11.90 7.15 -0.91
CA VAL A 78 10.97 7.51 0.15
C VAL A 78 10.82 6.40 1.19
N GLU A 79 10.50 6.80 2.40
CA GLU A 79 9.88 5.93 3.40
C GLU A 79 8.38 6.25 3.42
N ILE A 80 7.55 5.22 3.22
CA ILE A 80 6.12 5.37 2.98
C ILE A 80 5.32 4.41 3.87
N GLU A 81 4.27 4.94 4.48
CA GLU A 81 3.22 4.20 5.15
C GLU A 81 1.92 4.37 4.34
N PHE A 82 1.28 3.25 3.98
CA PHE A 82 0.13 3.29 3.10
C PHE A 82 -0.87 2.16 3.34
N GLU A 83 -2.12 2.42 2.96
CA GLU A 83 -3.18 1.42 2.89
C GLU A 83 -3.49 1.06 1.43
N ASN A 84 -3.62 -0.24 1.15
CA ASN A 84 -4.03 -0.70 -0.18
C ASN A 84 -5.50 -0.38 -0.42
N GLN A 85 -5.78 0.18 -1.59
CA GLN A 85 -7.13 0.43 -2.08
C GLN A 85 -7.32 -0.39 -3.35
N SER A 86 -7.91 -1.58 -3.19
CA SER A 86 -8.05 -2.54 -4.29
C SER A 86 -9.33 -2.34 -5.10
N ASN A 87 -9.29 -2.78 -6.36
CA ASN A 87 -10.44 -2.77 -7.28
C ASN A 87 -11.04 -1.37 -7.51
N LEU A 88 -10.22 -0.33 -7.41
CA LEU A 88 -10.63 1.02 -7.81
C LEU A 88 -10.68 1.08 -9.34
N CYS A 89 -11.67 1.79 -9.88
CA CYS A 89 -11.81 2.05 -11.31
C CYS A 89 -11.52 0.85 -12.24
N ASN A 90 -12.38 -0.16 -12.22
CA ASN A 90 -12.30 -1.34 -13.08
C ASN A 90 -11.01 -2.17 -12.88
N GLY A 91 -10.55 -2.32 -11.64
CA GLY A 91 -9.43 -3.22 -11.30
C GLY A 91 -8.06 -2.57 -11.26
N ILE A 92 -8.00 -1.24 -11.18
CA ILE A 92 -6.77 -0.49 -10.93
C ILE A 92 -6.57 -0.37 -9.42
N ASP A 93 -5.55 -1.03 -8.89
CA ASP A 93 -5.19 -0.86 -7.49
C ASP A 93 -4.45 0.47 -7.27
N ARG A 94 -4.73 1.11 -6.13
CA ARG A 94 -4.08 2.34 -5.66
C ARG A 94 -3.69 2.19 -4.21
N ILE A 95 -2.95 3.17 -3.70
CA ILE A 95 -2.61 3.28 -2.29
C ILE A 95 -3.08 4.63 -1.74
N SER A 96 -3.53 4.62 -0.49
CA SER A 96 -3.75 5.83 0.31
C SER A 96 -2.54 6.04 1.20
N ILE A 97 -1.91 7.21 1.15
CA ILE A 97 -0.71 7.49 1.93
C ILE A 97 -1.10 8.02 3.31
N THR A 98 -0.56 7.41 4.34
CA THR A 98 -0.71 7.87 5.73
C THR A 98 0.47 8.76 6.12
N GLU A 99 1.69 8.32 5.78
CA GLU A 99 2.93 9.04 6.03
C GLU A 99 3.89 8.85 4.84
N ILE A 100 4.62 9.88 4.47
CA ILE A 100 5.68 9.78 3.46
C ILE A 100 6.78 10.81 3.73
N THR A 101 8.02 10.36 3.65
CA THR A 101 9.20 11.22 3.82
C THR A 101 10.25 10.90 2.75
N GLU A 102 10.95 11.93 2.29
CA GLU A 102 12.12 11.78 1.41
C GLU A 102 13.32 11.29 2.21
N LYS A 103 14.09 10.35 1.64
CA LYS A 103 15.26 9.72 2.26
C LYS A 103 16.59 10.23 1.72
#